data_AF-A0A103YF20-F1
#
_entry.id   AF-A0A103YF20-F1
#
_cell.length_a   1.000
_cell.length_b   1.000
_cell.length_c   1.000
_cell.angle_alpha   90.00
_cell.angle_beta   90.00
_cell.angle_gamma   90.00
#
_symmetry.space_group_name_H-M   'P 1'
#
loop_
_entity.id
_entity.type
_entity.pdbx_description
1 polymer ?
#
loop_
_entity_poly.entity_id
_entity_poly.type
_entity_poly.pdbx_seq_one_letter_code
_entity_poly.pdbx_strand_id
1 'polypeptide(L)'
;MPSIWAREERDRIPVLFNEYGQPVDKETSNSLSHFMGSLARSGKYCPVDISWHQVSTTKKGMLVNFIETKFDLPPGFDDWILKSFAKKMRNWRARIKKDYYDPSLSLQEQIKSNPRRVRPDQWMNLIDNWNKEEAKVYYYNELFQNKLKVSILCFKIFLY
;
A
#
# COMPACT_ATOMS: atom_id res chain seq x y z
N MET A 1 3.18 4.39 29.33
CA MET A 1 3.05 3.01 28.80
C MET A 1 4.38 2.58 28.18
N PRO A 2 4.83 1.33 28.37
CA PRO A 2 5.99 0.80 27.66
C PRO A 2 5.77 0.86 26.14
N SER A 3 6.82 1.13 25.37
CA SER A 3 6.78 1.06 23.91
C SER A 3 6.24 -0.31 23.49
N ILE A 4 5.25 -0.34 22.57
CA ILE A 4 4.65 -1.60 22.06
C ILE A 4 5.75 -2.55 21.55
N TRP A 5 6.86 -2.01 21.05
CA TRP A 5 7.99 -2.76 20.55
C TRP A 5 8.75 -3.55 21.62
N ALA A 6 8.78 -3.04 22.85
CA ALA A 6 9.54 -3.62 23.97
C ALA A 6 8.74 -4.66 24.77
N ARG A 7 7.45 -4.85 24.47
CA ARG A 7 6.59 -5.81 25.19
C ARG A 7 6.95 -7.25 24.85
N GLU A 8 6.99 -8.11 25.85
CA GLU A 8 7.16 -9.56 25.68
C GLU A 8 5.80 -10.27 25.65
N GLU A 9 5.80 -11.58 25.37
CA GLU A 9 4.57 -12.41 25.24
C GLU A 9 3.67 -12.39 26.49
N ARG A 10 4.24 -12.10 27.66
CA ARG A 10 3.50 -12.01 28.94
C ARG A 10 2.75 -10.69 29.12
N ASP A 11 3.08 -9.66 28.34
CA ASP A 11 2.54 -8.30 28.44
C ASP A 11 1.71 -7.88 27.21
N ARG A 12 1.05 -8.85 26.58
CA ARG A 12 0.20 -8.62 25.41
C ARG A 12 -0.98 -7.71 25.76
N ILE A 13 -1.33 -6.81 24.84
CA ILE A 13 -2.45 -5.89 25.01
C ILE A 13 -3.74 -6.61 24.57
N PRO A 14 -4.72 -6.85 25.46
CA PRO A 14 -5.96 -7.51 25.10
C PRO A 14 -6.80 -6.63 24.19
N VAL A 15 -7.19 -7.16 23.04
CA VAL A 15 -8.04 -6.46 22.07
C VAL A 15 -9.41 -7.10 22.06
N LEU A 16 -10.40 -6.35 22.55
CA LEU A 16 -11.80 -6.77 22.49
C LEU A 16 -12.37 -6.42 21.12
N PHE A 17 -13.06 -7.39 20.51
CA PHE A 17 -13.74 -7.20 19.24
C PHE A 17 -15.26 -7.34 19.39
N ASN A 18 -16.01 -6.63 18.54
CA ASN A 18 -17.46 -6.79 18.42
C ASN A 18 -17.84 -7.97 17.52
N GLU A 19 -19.14 -8.24 17.44
CA GLU A 19 -19.74 -9.26 16.56
C GLU A 19 -19.38 -9.11 15.07
N TYR A 20 -18.95 -7.92 14.64
CA TYR A 20 -18.57 -7.61 13.26
C TYR A 20 -17.07 -7.76 12.98
N GLY A 21 -16.27 -8.26 13.92
CA GLY A 21 -14.85 -8.41 13.66
C GLY A 21 -14.01 -7.17 13.99
N GLN A 22 -14.56 -6.14 14.65
CA GLN A 22 -13.91 -4.83 14.81
C GLN A 22 -13.53 -4.54 16.27
N PRO A 23 -12.35 -3.95 16.53
CA PRO A 23 -11.93 -3.63 17.89
C PRO A 23 -12.82 -2.55 18.51
N VAL A 24 -13.33 -2.80 19.71
CA VAL A 24 -14.32 -1.96 20.41
C VAL A 24 -13.64 -0.84 21.19
N ASP A 25 -12.56 -1.16 21.90
CA ASP A 25 -11.85 -0.18 22.71
C ASP A 25 -11.03 0.78 21.85
N LYS A 26 -11.25 2.08 22.04
CA LYS A 26 -10.64 3.14 21.23
C LYS A 26 -9.13 3.20 21.44
N GLU A 27 -8.65 3.06 22.67
CA GLU A 27 -7.22 3.17 22.98
C GLU A 27 -6.43 2.00 22.38
N THR A 28 -6.94 0.79 22.56
CA THR A 28 -6.35 -0.44 22.05
C THR A 28 -6.46 -0.51 20.53
N SER A 29 -7.60 -0.13 19.96
CA SER A 29 -7.81 -0.04 18.50
C SER A 29 -6.81 0.93 17.86
N ASN A 30 -6.62 2.11 18.47
CA ASN A 30 -5.64 3.07 18.00
C ASN A 30 -4.22 2.53 18.11
N SER A 31 -3.87 1.91 19.24
CA SER A 31 -2.55 1.29 19.45
C SER A 31 -2.24 0.22 18.41
N LEU A 32 -3.17 -0.70 18.15
CA LEU A 32 -3.06 -1.72 17.11
C LEU A 32 -2.95 -1.09 15.72
N SER A 33 -3.79 -0.09 15.43
CA SER A 33 -3.81 0.64 14.16
C SER A 33 -2.49 1.38 13.89
N HIS A 34 -1.90 2.02 14.91
CA HIS A 34 -0.62 2.69 14.83
C HIS A 34 0.54 1.71 14.64
N PHE A 35 0.51 0.58 15.36
CA PHE A 35 1.50 -0.48 15.24
C PHE A 35 1.48 -1.14 13.86
N MET A 36 0.30 -1.52 13.35
CA MET A 36 0.19 -2.00 11.97
C MET A 36 0.66 -0.95 10.96
N GLY A 37 0.40 0.34 11.24
CA GLY A 37 0.85 1.44 10.41
C GLY A 37 2.37 1.61 10.38
N SER A 38 3.08 1.38 11.49
CA SER A 38 4.56 1.40 11.50
C SER A 38 5.13 0.20 10.75
N LEU A 39 4.54 -0.98 10.91
CA LEU A 39 4.94 -2.19 10.18
C LEU A 39 4.79 -2.02 8.67
N ALA A 40 3.65 -1.51 8.20
CA ALA A 40 3.39 -1.25 6.79
C ALA A 40 4.39 -0.25 6.16
N ARG A 41 4.94 0.66 6.97
CA ARG A 41 5.94 1.66 6.53
C ARG A 41 7.38 1.17 6.61
N SER A 42 7.65 0.06 7.29
CA SER A 42 9.02 -0.43 7.50
C SER A 42 9.67 -1.00 6.24
N GLY A 43 8.87 -1.48 5.27
CA GLY A 43 9.36 -2.18 4.08
C GLY A 43 10.00 -3.56 4.34
N LYS A 44 10.24 -3.92 5.62
CA LYS A 44 10.89 -5.18 6.04
C LYS A 44 9.94 -6.37 5.93
N TYR A 45 8.77 -6.25 6.53
CA TYR A 45 7.77 -7.33 6.57
C TYR A 45 6.90 -7.36 5.32
N CYS A 46 6.67 -6.19 4.72
CA CYS A 46 5.89 -6.05 3.51
C CYS A 46 6.58 -5.07 2.55
N PRO A 47 7.18 -5.56 1.45
CA PRO A 47 7.82 -4.70 0.46
C PRO A 47 6.82 -3.75 -0.20
N VAL A 48 7.11 -2.45 -0.18
CA VAL A 48 6.16 -1.42 -0.66
C VAL A 48 5.97 -1.45 -2.17
N ASP A 49 6.90 -2.06 -2.91
CA ASP A 49 6.92 -2.23 -4.36
C ASP A 49 6.03 -3.38 -4.86
N ILE A 50 5.64 -4.30 -3.99
CA ILE A 50 4.84 -5.48 -4.36
C ILE A 50 3.37 -5.28 -3.97
N SER A 51 2.42 -5.58 -4.85
CA SER A 51 0.98 -5.48 -4.51
C SER A 51 0.59 -6.45 -3.38
N TRP A 52 -0.34 -6.07 -2.51
CA TRP A 52 -0.80 -6.93 -1.40
C TRP A 52 -1.29 -8.31 -1.86
N HIS A 53 -1.87 -8.38 -3.06
CA HIS A 53 -2.32 -9.63 -3.67
C HIS A 53 -1.17 -10.55 -4.06
N GLN A 54 0.02 -9.99 -4.34
CA GLN A 54 1.24 -10.72 -4.69
C GLN A 54 2.07 -11.13 -3.45
N VAL A 55 1.74 -10.61 -2.27
CA VAL A 55 2.40 -11.03 -1.01
C VAL A 55 1.98 -12.46 -0.69
N SER A 56 2.96 -13.34 -0.51
CA SER A 56 2.74 -14.76 -0.22
C SER A 56 1.98 -14.99 1.08
N THR A 57 1.20 -16.08 1.13
CA THR A 57 0.46 -16.49 2.33
C THR A 57 1.37 -16.68 3.53
N THR A 58 2.58 -17.21 3.34
CA THR A 58 3.60 -17.34 4.39
C THR A 58 3.96 -15.99 5.02
N LYS A 59 4.21 -14.95 4.22
CA LYS A 59 4.53 -13.61 4.74
C LYS A 59 3.34 -12.97 5.46
N LYS A 60 2.12 -13.22 4.98
CA LYS A 60 0.89 -12.79 5.65
C LYS A 60 0.72 -13.47 7.01
N GLY A 61 0.98 -14.77 7.11
CA GLY A 61 0.99 -15.50 8.37
C GLY A 61 2.05 -14.99 9.34
N MET A 62 3.29 -14.77 8.87
CA MET A 62 4.36 -14.19 9.70
C MET A 62 3.99 -12.81 10.26
N LEU A 63 3.29 -11.99 9.48
CA LEU A 63 2.79 -10.69 9.94
C LEU A 63 1.75 -10.85 11.06
N VAL A 64 0.77 -11.75 10.87
CA VAL A 64 -0.27 -12.02 11.88
C VAL A 64 0.37 -12.53 13.17
N ASN A 65 1.21 -13.56 13.08
CA ASN A 65 1.95 -14.10 14.23
C ASN A 65 2.74 -13.00 14.95
N PHE A 66 3.41 -12.10 14.21
CA PHE A 66 4.15 -11.01 14.82
C PHE A 66 3.25 -10.02 15.57
N ILE A 67 2.07 -9.71 15.05
CA ILE A 67 1.08 -8.87 15.74
C ILE A 67 0.57 -9.57 17.00
N GLU A 68 0.31 -10.87 16.95
CA GLU A 68 -0.13 -11.68 18.09
C GLU A 68 0.93 -11.81 19.20
N THR A 69 2.21 -11.60 18.91
CA THR A 69 3.24 -11.50 19.97
C THR A 69 3.08 -10.25 20.83
N LYS A 70 2.39 -9.20 20.34
CA LYS A 70 2.24 -7.90 21.02
C LYS A 70 0.81 -7.64 21.49
N PHE A 71 -0.16 -8.22 20.82
CA PHE A 71 -1.59 -8.06 21.08
C PHE A 71 -2.22 -9.42 21.35
N ASP A 72 -3.08 -9.48 22.36
CA ASP A 72 -3.87 -10.68 22.62
C ASP A 72 -5.17 -10.55 21.82
N LEU A 73 -5.18 -11.25 20.68
CA LEU A 73 -6.24 -11.22 19.68
C LEU A 73 -7.06 -12.51 19.82
N PRO A 74 -8.41 -12.44 19.84
CA PRO A 74 -9.19 -13.66 19.83
C PRO A 74 -8.98 -14.43 18.51
N PRO A 75 -9.24 -15.74 18.48
CA PRO A 75 -9.14 -16.52 17.26
C PRO A 75 -10.13 -16.03 16.19
N GLY A 76 -9.71 -16.06 14.92
CA GLY A 76 -10.59 -15.79 13.77
C GLY A 76 -10.62 -14.34 13.26
N PHE A 77 -9.75 -13.47 13.78
CA PHE A 77 -9.68 -12.05 13.38
C PHE A 77 -8.57 -11.75 12.36
N ASP A 78 -7.86 -12.77 11.90
CA ASP A 78 -6.77 -12.69 10.91
C ASP A 78 -7.21 -11.97 9.65
N ASP A 79 -8.40 -12.29 9.13
CA ASP A 79 -8.94 -11.66 7.92
C ASP A 79 -9.10 -10.14 8.09
N TRP A 80 -9.59 -9.69 9.24
CA TRP A 80 -9.70 -8.27 9.56
C TRP A 80 -8.32 -7.60 9.64
N ILE A 81 -7.35 -8.25 10.31
CA ILE A 81 -5.97 -7.76 10.43
C ILE A 81 -5.35 -7.60 9.04
N LEU A 82 -5.46 -8.63 8.20
CA LEU A 82 -4.91 -8.65 6.85
C LEU A 82 -5.58 -7.58 5.96
N LYS A 83 -6.91 -7.42 6.02
CA LYS A 83 -7.64 -6.37 5.29
C LYS A 83 -7.23 -4.97 5.76
N SER A 84 -7.16 -4.75 7.07
CA SER A 84 -6.75 -3.48 7.67
C SER A 84 -5.31 -3.12 7.28
N PHE A 85 -4.42 -4.11 7.32
CA PHE A 85 -3.02 -3.95 6.94
C PHE A 85 -2.86 -3.64 5.44
N ALA A 86 -3.57 -4.36 4.58
CA ALA A 86 -3.60 -4.11 3.13
C ALA A 86 -3.99 -2.66 2.81
N LYS A 87 -5.02 -2.14 3.50
CA LYS A 87 -5.45 -0.75 3.37
C LYS A 87 -4.34 0.23 3.78
N LYS A 88 -3.66 -0.01 4.90
CA LYS A 88 -2.55 0.83 5.37
C LYS A 88 -1.38 0.84 4.38
N MET A 89 -1.04 -0.33 3.84
CA MET A 89 0.02 -0.46 2.84
C MET A 89 -0.31 0.30 1.55
N ARG A 90 -1.54 0.14 1.04
CA ARG A 90 -2.02 0.90 -0.14
C ARG A 90 -2.00 2.40 0.10
N ASN A 91 -2.48 2.85 1.25
CA ASN A 91 -2.46 4.27 1.62
C ASN A 91 -1.03 4.81 1.73
N TRP A 92 -0.10 4.01 2.25
CA TRP A 92 1.31 4.37 2.31
C TRP A 92 1.93 4.51 0.91
N ARG A 93 1.70 3.54 0.02
CA ARG A 93 2.15 3.63 -1.37
C ARG A 93 1.57 4.84 -2.09
N ALA A 94 0.28 5.10 -1.93
CA ALA A 94 -0.39 6.25 -2.53
C ALA A 94 0.20 7.58 -2.04
N ARG A 95 0.51 7.68 -0.74
CA ARG A 95 1.21 8.84 -0.18
C ARG A 95 2.61 9.01 -0.76
N ILE A 96 3.38 7.93 -0.87
CA ILE A 96 4.71 8.00 -1.49
C ILE A 96 4.62 8.48 -2.94
N LYS A 97 3.71 7.91 -3.75
CA LYS A 97 3.51 8.35 -5.13
C LYS A 97 3.19 9.85 -5.18
N LYS A 98 2.21 10.28 -4.38
CA LYS A 98 1.79 11.70 -4.32
C LYS A 98 2.95 12.64 -3.94
N ASP A 99 3.72 12.28 -2.92
CA ASP A 99 4.67 13.21 -2.30
C ASP A 99 6.04 13.20 -2.99
N TYR A 100 6.40 12.14 -3.71
CA TYR A 100 7.76 11.93 -4.23
C TYR A 100 7.86 11.54 -5.71
N TYR A 101 6.79 11.09 -6.35
CA TYR A 101 6.83 10.74 -7.77
C TYR A 101 6.49 11.94 -8.63
N ASP A 102 7.41 12.31 -9.51
CA ASP A 102 7.26 13.40 -10.47
C ASP A 102 7.67 12.91 -11.87
N PRO A 103 6.71 12.67 -12.78
CA PRO A 103 7.00 12.18 -14.12
C PRO A 103 7.74 13.20 -15.01
N SER A 104 7.88 14.46 -14.58
CA SER A 104 8.65 15.48 -15.30
C SER A 104 10.16 15.39 -15.05
N LEU A 105 10.58 14.70 -13.98
CA LEU A 105 11.99 14.54 -13.63
C LEU A 105 12.67 13.46 -14.47
N SER A 106 13.99 13.59 -14.65
CA SER A 106 14.78 12.49 -15.19
C SER A 106 14.79 11.29 -14.23
N LEU A 107 14.98 10.08 -14.76
CA LEU A 107 15.06 8.86 -13.94
C LEU A 107 16.14 8.98 -12.84
N GLN A 108 17.27 9.62 -13.14
CA GLN A 108 18.36 9.83 -12.19
C GLN A 108 17.95 10.75 -11.03
N GLU A 109 17.28 11.85 -11.32
CA GLU A 109 16.78 12.78 -10.29
C GLU A 109 15.67 12.15 -9.46
N GLN A 110 14.77 11.41 -10.11
CA GLN A 110 13.69 10.68 -9.47
C GLN A 110 14.20 9.57 -8.54
N ILE A 111 15.29 8.88 -8.88
CA ILE A 111 15.94 7.91 -7.98
C ILE A 111 16.56 8.62 -6.78
N LYS A 112 17.16 9.80 -6.98
CA LYS A 112 17.77 10.60 -5.90
C LYS A 112 16.74 11.15 -4.91
N SER A 113 15.48 11.35 -5.31
CA SER A 113 14.39 11.78 -4.41
C SER A 113 13.84 10.68 -3.49
N ASN A 114 14.57 9.58 -3.31
CA ASN A 114 14.16 8.44 -2.48
C ASN A 114 13.74 8.85 -1.06
N PRO A 115 12.49 8.55 -0.63
CA PRO A 115 12.08 8.77 0.75
C PRO A 115 12.93 7.97 1.74
N ARG A 116 13.39 8.61 2.84
CA ARG A 116 14.21 7.96 3.89
C ARG A 116 13.62 6.64 4.44
N ARG A 117 12.30 6.50 4.45
CA ARG A 117 11.60 5.31 4.98
C ARG A 117 11.39 4.20 3.95
N VAL A 118 11.74 4.43 2.69
CA VAL A 118 11.62 3.46 1.60
C VAL A 118 13.01 2.94 1.27
N ARG A 119 13.12 1.62 1.13
CA ARG A 119 14.40 1.00 0.76
C ARG A 119 14.73 1.36 -0.71
N PRO A 120 15.99 1.68 -1.06
CA PRO A 120 16.34 2.13 -2.40
C PRO A 120 15.96 1.15 -3.52
N ASP A 121 16.09 -0.16 -3.26
CA ASP A 121 15.67 -1.22 -4.20
C ASP A 121 14.16 -1.19 -4.46
N GLN A 122 13.37 -1.03 -3.40
CA GLN A 122 11.91 -0.91 -3.50
C GLN A 122 11.51 0.39 -4.21
N TRP A 123 12.26 1.47 -4.00
CA TRP A 123 12.02 2.75 -4.65
C TRP A 123 12.21 2.67 -6.17
N MET A 124 13.31 2.07 -6.62
CA MET A 124 13.57 1.86 -8.05
C MET A 124 12.45 1.05 -8.72
N ASN A 125 12.01 -0.04 -8.08
CA ASN A 125 10.91 -0.87 -8.58
C ASN A 125 9.59 -0.09 -8.66
N LEU A 126 9.31 0.77 -7.68
CA LEU A 126 8.11 1.63 -7.69
C LEU A 126 8.14 2.61 -8.86
N ILE A 127 9.27 3.30 -9.09
CA ILE A 127 9.42 4.25 -10.19
C ILE A 127 9.23 3.55 -11.54
N ASP A 128 9.88 2.40 -11.75
CA ASP A 128 9.75 1.63 -12.99
C ASP A 128 8.29 1.23 -13.25
N ASN A 129 7.60 0.76 -12.21
CA ASN A 129 6.18 0.41 -12.30
C ASN A 129 5.30 1.62 -12.64
N TRP A 130 5.50 2.77 -11.98
CA TRP A 130 4.71 3.97 -12.25
C TRP A 130 5.00 4.57 -13.62
N ASN A 131 6.25 4.56 -14.08
CA ASN A 131 6.58 4.99 -15.44
C ASN A 131 5.89 4.12 -16.50
N LYS A 132 5.78 2.80 -16.27
CA LYS A 132 5.01 1.90 -17.13
C LYS A 132 3.50 2.19 -17.08
N GLU A 133 2.97 2.58 -15.92
CA GLU A 133 1.57 3.01 -15.80
C GLU A 133 1.32 4.30 -16.61
N GLU A 134 2.17 5.32 -16.46
CA GLU A 134 2.04 6.59 -17.18
C GLU A 134 2.17 6.40 -18.70
N ALA A 135 3.12 5.59 -19.16
CA ALA A 135 3.31 5.27 -20.57
C ALA A 135 2.05 4.61 -21.19
N LYS A 136 1.39 3.72 -20.44
CA LYS A 136 0.12 3.11 -20.88
C LYS A 136 -0.99 4.14 -20.96
N VAL A 137 -1.11 5.03 -19.97
CA VAL A 137 -2.13 6.09 -19.98
C VAL A 137 -1.95 7.00 -21.19
N TYR A 138 -0.72 7.42 -21.48
CA TYR A 138 -0.40 8.20 -22.67
C TYR A 138 -0.81 7.49 -23.97
N TYR A 139 -0.42 6.22 -24.12
CA TYR A 139 -0.77 5.41 -25.30
C TYR A 139 -2.29 5.31 -25.52
N TYR A 140 -3.06 5.01 -24.48
CA TYR A 140 -4.52 4.93 -24.61
C TYR A 140 -5.17 6.28 -24.92
N ASN A 141 -4.65 7.37 -24.35
CA ASN A 141 -5.13 8.71 -24.66
C ASN A 141 -4.87 9.06 -26.14
N GLU A 142 -3.68 8.76 -26.66
CA GLU A 142 -3.34 8.97 -28.07
C GLU A 142 -4.25 8.15 -29.00
N LEU A 143 -4.45 6.87 -28.71
CA LEU A 143 -5.38 6.01 -29.45
C LEU A 143 -6.81 6.56 -29.46
N PHE A 144 -7.29 7.04 -28.31
CA PHE A 144 -8.63 7.60 -28.20
C PHE A 144 -8.78 8.89 -29.03
N GLN A 145 -7.80 9.79 -28.95
CA GLN A 145 -7.77 11.02 -29.76
C GLN A 145 -7.71 10.70 -31.25
N ASN A 146 -6.91 9.72 -31.65
CA ASN A 146 -6.82 9.28 -33.05
C ASN A 146 -8.15 8.68 -33.53
N LYS A 147 -8.80 7.84 -32.73
CA LYS A 147 -10.14 7.32 -33.05
C LYS A 147 -11.17 8.44 -33.21
N LEU A 148 -11.20 9.41 -32.32
CA LEU A 148 -12.11 10.57 -32.42
C LEU A 148 -11.87 11.36 -33.71
N LYS A 149 -10.61 11.65 -34.06
CA LYS A 149 -10.24 12.35 -35.31
C LYS A 149 -10.73 11.60 -36.54
N VAL A 150 -10.51 10.29 -36.61
CA VAL A 150 -10.97 9.43 -37.72
C VAL A 150 -12.50 9.45 -37.81
N SER A 151 -13.21 9.30 -36.69
CA SER A 151 -14.67 9.35 -36.67
C SER A 151 -15.21 10.69 -37.14
N ILE A 152 -14.66 11.82 -36.67
CA ILE A 152 -15.05 13.16 -37.12
C ILE A 152 -14.79 13.34 -38.61
N LEU A 153 -13.66 12.85 -39.13
CA LEU A 153 -13.35 12.92 -40.54
C LEU A 153 -14.34 12.09 -41.38
N CYS A 154 -14.68 10.88 -40.94
CA CYS A 154 -15.70 10.06 -41.60
C CYS A 154 -17.06 10.77 -41.60
N PHE A 155 -17.52 11.31 -40.47
CA PHE A 155 -18.79 12.06 -40.41
C PHE A 155 -18.79 13.28 -41.34
N LYS A 156 -17.65 13.98 -41.51
CA LYS A 156 -17.53 15.08 -42.47
C LYS A 156 -17.59 14.62 -43.93
N ILE A 157 -17.07 13.43 -44.24
CA ILE A 157 -17.12 12.86 -45.60
C ILE A 157 -18.56 12.44 -45.98
N PHE A 158 -19.37 11.99 -45.03
CA PHE A 158 -20.76 11.57 -45.28
C PHE A 158 -21.80 12.71 -45.34
N LEU A 159 -21.39 13.96 -45.08
CA LEU A 159 -22.27 15.15 -45.09
C LEU A 159 -22.13 16.03 -46.35
N TYR A 160 -21.38 15.58 -47.35
CA TYR A 160 -21.26 16.19 -48.70
C TYR A 160 -21.58 15.14 -49.76
#